data_AF-A0A5B6ZK76-F1
#
_entry.id   AF-A0A5B6ZK76-F1
#
_cell.length_a   1.000
_cell.length_b   1.000
_cell.length_c   1.000
_cell.angle_alpha   90.00
_cell.angle_beta   90.00
_cell.angle_gamma   90.00
#
_symmetry.space_group_name_H-M   'P 1'
#
loop_
_entity.id
_entity.type
_entity.pdbx_description
1 polymer ?
#
loop_
_entity_poly.entity_id
_entity_poly.type
_entity_poly.pdbx_seq_one_letter_code
_entity_poly.pdbx_strand_id
1 'polypeptide(L)'
;MDAGDFSRLAESMVEFIESKTKLTVGPIHRPPIVSKKQMVFIVVALLIWSPFMVKKVLAGETFLHDSKIWLAGAVFVYFFSVSGAMHNIIRKMPMFMADRNDPSKMIFFYQGSGMQLGAEGFAIGFLYTIVGLLLAFATHVLVRVKNRTTQRLVMLVTLFVSFWAVKKVVFLDNWKTGYGIHAYWPSNW
;
A
#
# COMPACT_ATOMS: atom_id res chain seq x y z
N MET A 1 1.75 24.34 -10.01
CA MET A 1 0.48 24.36 -9.25
C MET A 1 -0.06 22.94 -9.28
N ASP A 2 0.10 22.20 -8.18
CA ASP A 2 -0.26 20.79 -8.11
C ASP A 2 -1.73 20.64 -7.71
N ALA A 3 -2.48 19.86 -8.48
CA ALA A 3 -3.91 19.63 -8.27
C ALA A 3 -4.25 18.93 -6.92
N GLY A 4 -3.24 18.48 -6.18
CA GLY A 4 -3.37 17.93 -4.83
C GLY A 4 -3.54 18.97 -3.72
N ASP A 5 -3.18 20.24 -3.96
CA ASP A 5 -3.33 21.30 -2.95
C ASP A 5 -4.77 21.79 -2.79
N PHE A 6 -5.69 21.45 -3.70
CA PHE A 6 -7.14 21.61 -3.51
C PHE A 6 -7.76 20.51 -2.65
N SER A 7 -6.97 19.83 -1.81
CA SER A 7 -7.56 19.14 -0.68
C SER A 7 -8.17 20.19 0.26
N ARG A 8 -9.35 19.92 0.79
CA ARG A 8 -10.18 20.80 1.65
C ARG A 8 -9.53 21.13 3.00
N LEU A 9 -8.29 21.58 3.00
CA LEU A 9 -7.52 21.95 4.17
C LEU A 9 -7.57 23.47 4.33
N ALA A 10 -7.56 23.94 5.58
CA ALA A 10 -7.59 25.37 5.88
C ALA A 10 -6.47 26.16 5.19
N GLU A 11 -5.33 25.51 4.92
CA GLU A 11 -4.19 26.11 4.22
C GLU A 11 -4.48 26.43 2.76
N SER A 12 -5.19 25.57 2.04
CA SER A 12 -5.51 25.82 0.62
C SER A 12 -6.58 26.91 0.44
N MET A 13 -7.50 27.02 1.40
CA MET A 13 -8.46 28.13 1.46
C MET A 13 -7.77 29.45 1.78
N VAL A 14 -6.79 29.45 2.69
CA VAL A 14 -5.98 30.64 2.99
C VAL A 14 -5.19 31.07 1.75
N GLU A 15 -4.48 30.16 1.11
CA GLU A 15 -3.71 30.44 -0.11
C GLU A 15 -4.60 30.97 -1.25
N PHE A 16 -5.80 30.42 -1.40
CA PHE A 16 -6.78 30.93 -2.37
C PHE A 16 -7.23 32.36 -2.05
N ILE A 17 -7.54 32.67 -0.79
CA ILE A 17 -7.98 34.01 -0.36
C ILE A 17 -6.84 35.02 -0.52
N GLU A 18 -5.62 34.69 -0.12
CA GLU A 18 -4.44 35.56 -0.28
C GLU A 18 -4.17 35.84 -1.76
N SER A 19 -4.29 34.84 -2.63
CA SER A 19 -4.09 34.99 -4.08
C SER A 19 -5.10 35.94 -4.75
N LYS A 20 -6.35 35.96 -4.25
CA LYS A 20 -7.45 36.77 -4.82
C LYS A 20 -7.57 38.15 -4.21
N THR A 21 -7.26 38.29 -2.92
CA THR A 21 -7.49 39.54 -2.17
C THR A 21 -6.20 40.31 -1.87
N LYS A 22 -5.02 39.71 -2.07
CA LYS A 22 -3.70 40.26 -1.67
C LYS A 22 -3.60 40.66 -0.19
N LEU A 23 -4.53 40.19 0.64
CA LEU A 23 -4.52 40.39 2.09
C LEU A 23 -3.86 39.18 2.72
N THR A 24 -2.88 39.40 3.59
CA THR A 24 -2.21 38.33 4.35
C THR A 24 -3.14 37.81 5.45
N VAL A 25 -3.45 36.53 5.44
CA VAL A 25 -4.27 35.89 6.49
C VAL A 25 -3.32 35.50 7.63
N GLY A 26 -3.74 35.74 8.88
CA GLY A 26 -2.96 35.38 10.06
C GLY A 26 -2.70 33.86 10.19
N PRO A 27 -1.76 33.45 11.06
CA PRO A 27 -1.35 32.05 11.17
C PRO A 27 -2.50 31.13 11.58
N ILE A 28 -2.62 29.99 10.90
CA ILE A 28 -3.62 28.97 11.21
C ILE A 28 -3.23 28.27 12.51
N HIS A 29 -3.90 28.62 13.60
CA HIS A 29 -3.75 27.92 14.87
C HIS A 29 -4.46 26.57 14.82
N ARG A 30 -3.68 25.49 14.77
CA ARG A 30 -4.17 24.14 14.95
C ARG A 30 -4.15 23.82 16.46
N PRO A 31 -5.30 23.66 17.13
CA PRO A 31 -5.29 23.18 18.50
C PRO A 31 -4.68 21.76 18.53
N PRO A 32 -3.88 21.43 19.55
CA PRO A 32 -3.37 20.07 19.68
C PRO A 32 -4.55 19.10 19.74
N ILE A 33 -4.50 18.05 18.92
CA ILE A 33 -5.55 17.02 18.81
C ILE A 33 -5.86 16.40 20.19
N VAL A 34 -4.89 16.44 21.10
CA VAL A 34 -4.98 15.92 22.46
C VAL A 34 -4.69 17.06 23.44
N SER A 35 -5.61 17.28 24.38
CA SER A 35 -5.43 18.26 25.45
C SER A 35 -4.29 17.83 26.39
N LYS A 36 -3.56 18.79 26.98
CA LYS A 36 -2.48 18.51 27.95
C LYS A 36 -2.92 17.57 29.08
N LYS A 37 -4.17 17.69 29.54
CA LYS A 37 -4.75 16.81 30.58
C LYS A 37 -4.97 15.38 30.07
N GLN A 38 -5.42 15.22 28.82
CA GLN A 38 -5.58 13.90 28.18
C GLN A 38 -4.22 13.23 27.96
N MET A 39 -3.19 13.99 27.60
CA MET A 39 -1.83 13.49 27.45
C MET A 39 -1.29 12.95 28.78
N VAL A 40 -1.45 13.70 29.88
CA VAL A 40 -1.10 13.23 31.23
C VAL A 40 -1.89 11.99 31.61
N PHE A 41 -3.19 11.95 31.32
CA PHE A 41 -4.01 10.77 31.56
C PHE A 41 -3.52 9.53 30.79
N ILE A 42 -3.18 9.69 29.50
CA ILE A 42 -2.61 8.60 28.67
C ILE A 42 -1.29 8.10 29.25
N VAL A 43 -0.40 9.01 29.67
CA VAL A 43 0.89 8.65 30.28
C VAL A 43 0.69 7.89 31.59
N VAL A 44 -0.21 8.36 32.46
CA VAL A 44 -0.54 7.68 33.73
C VAL A 44 -1.16 6.31 33.47
N ALA A 45 -2.10 6.21 32.52
CA ALA A 45 -2.71 4.95 32.13
C ALA A 45 -1.67 3.96 31.57
N LEU A 46 -0.74 4.42 30.73
CA LEU A 46 0.37 3.61 30.21
C LEU A 46 1.31 3.15 31.32
N LEU A 47 1.65 4.03 32.27
CA LEU A 47 2.50 3.68 33.42
C LEU A 47 1.84 2.61 34.29
N ILE A 48 0.56 2.75 34.62
CA ILE A 48 -0.19 1.76 35.39
C ILE A 48 -0.29 0.44 34.61
N TRP A 49 -0.48 0.49 33.29
CA TRP A 49 -0.62 -0.71 32.46
C TRP A 49 0.72 -1.42 32.18
N SER A 50 1.83 -0.69 32.17
CA SER A 50 3.17 -1.18 31.88
C SER A 50 3.60 -2.41 32.70
N PRO A 51 3.46 -2.47 34.05
CA PRO A 51 3.85 -3.66 34.81
C PRO A 51 3.02 -4.89 34.46
N PHE A 52 1.73 -4.72 34.13
CA PHE A 52 0.87 -5.83 33.72
C PHE A 52 1.26 -6.34 32.33
N MET A 53 1.56 -5.44 31.39
CA MET A 53 2.06 -5.82 30.07
C MET A 53 3.43 -6.50 30.16
N VAL A 54 4.38 -5.96 30.92
CA VAL A 54 5.73 -6.53 31.08
C VAL A 54 5.65 -7.94 31.67
N LYS A 55 4.83 -8.15 32.71
CA LYS A 55 4.62 -9.48 33.28
C LYS A 55 4.05 -10.47 32.24
N LYS A 56 3.08 -10.02 31.44
CA LYS A 56 2.45 -10.84 30.40
C LYS A 56 3.40 -11.15 29.23
N VAL A 57 4.26 -10.20 28.87
CA VAL A 57 5.31 -10.38 27.86
C VAL A 57 6.34 -11.39 28.34
N LEU A 58 6.86 -11.24 29.56
CA LEU A 58 7.84 -12.17 30.13
C LEU A 58 7.28 -13.60 30.31
N ALA A 59 5.99 -13.73 30.58
CA ALA A 59 5.31 -15.02 30.66
C ALA A 59 5.12 -15.72 29.30
N GLY A 60 5.46 -15.08 28.18
CA GLY A 60 5.33 -15.67 26.85
C GLY A 60 3.91 -15.79 26.31
N GLU A 61 2.88 -15.42 27.09
CA GLU A 61 1.46 -15.48 26.71
C GLU A 61 1.01 -14.31 25.82
N THR A 62 1.93 -13.68 25.09
CA THR A 62 1.64 -12.51 24.26
C THR A 62 1.79 -12.81 22.79
N PHE A 63 0.96 -12.14 22.00
CA PHE A 63 1.02 -12.14 20.54
C PHE A 63 2.41 -11.78 19.97
N LEU A 64 3.26 -11.08 20.75
CA LEU A 64 4.63 -10.73 20.37
C LEU A 64 5.56 -11.95 20.27
N HIS A 65 5.23 -13.08 20.90
CA HIS A 65 6.04 -14.30 20.84
C HIS A 65 5.64 -15.24 19.70
N ASP A 66 4.51 -15.01 19.03
CA ASP A 66 4.06 -15.85 17.93
C ASP A 66 4.81 -15.49 16.63
N SER A 67 5.59 -16.45 16.11
CA SER A 67 6.34 -16.29 14.86
C SER A 67 5.44 -16.03 13.65
N LYS A 68 4.17 -16.46 13.69
CA LYS A 68 3.20 -16.19 12.62
C LYS A 68 2.82 -14.72 12.54
N ILE A 69 2.77 -14.03 13.68
CA ILE A 69 2.45 -12.60 13.74
C ILE A 69 3.61 -11.78 13.16
N TRP A 70 4.85 -12.17 13.47
CA TRP A 70 6.03 -11.58 12.84
C TRP A 70 6.10 -11.85 11.35
N LEU A 71 5.75 -13.06 10.91
CA LEU A 71 5.67 -13.39 9.49
C LEU A 71 4.61 -12.55 8.77
N ALA A 72 3.42 -12.40 9.35
CA ALA A 72 2.37 -11.55 8.81
C ALA A 72 2.80 -10.07 8.76
N GLY A 73 3.45 -9.58 9.81
CA GLY A 73 4.02 -8.24 9.86
C GLY A 73 5.10 -8.01 8.79
N ALA A 74 5.98 -8.98 8.57
CA ALA A 74 7.02 -8.90 7.54
C ALA A 74 6.41 -8.86 6.12
N VAL A 75 5.41 -9.69 5.84
CA VAL A 75 4.67 -9.66 4.57
C VAL A 75 3.96 -8.32 4.38
N PHE A 76 3.40 -7.75 5.44
CA PHE A 76 2.75 -6.44 5.41
C PHE A 76 3.74 -5.32 5.06
N VAL A 77 4.93 -5.30 5.69
CA VAL A 77 5.99 -4.32 5.38
C VAL A 77 6.49 -4.50 3.94
N TYR A 78 6.65 -5.74 3.48
CA TYR A 78 7.01 -6.03 2.09
C TYR A 78 5.97 -5.48 1.11
N PHE A 79 4.68 -5.73 1.34
CA PHE A 79 3.59 -5.21 0.50
C PHE A 79 3.60 -3.68 0.45
N PHE A 80 3.75 -3.00 1.59
CA PHE A 80 3.81 -1.54 1.66
C PHE A 80 5.02 -0.98 0.91
N SER A 81 6.15 -1.68 0.94
CA SER A 81 7.38 -1.27 0.25
C SER A 81 7.25 -1.44 -1.27
N VAL A 82 6.70 -2.58 -1.73
CA VAL A 82 6.58 -2.91 -3.16
C VAL A 82 5.46 -2.13 -3.86
N SER A 83 4.38 -1.79 -3.14
CA SER A 83 3.24 -1.05 -3.71
C SER A 83 3.50 0.42 -4.03
N GLY A 84 4.72 0.94 -3.77
CA GLY A 84 5.03 2.34 -4.01
C GLY A 84 4.42 3.29 -2.98
N ALA A 85 4.08 2.82 -1.78
CA ALA A 85 3.53 3.68 -0.72
C ALA A 85 4.46 4.86 -0.39
N MET A 86 5.78 4.67 -0.49
CA MET A 86 6.76 5.74 -0.32
C MET A 86 6.60 6.85 -1.37
N HIS A 87 6.36 6.48 -2.64
CA HIS A 87 6.09 7.44 -3.71
C HIS A 87 4.82 8.25 -3.41
N ASN A 88 3.77 7.57 -2.94
CA ASN A 88 2.50 8.20 -2.58
C ASN A 88 2.65 9.20 -1.43
N ILE A 89 3.41 8.84 -0.39
CA ILE A 89 3.62 9.68 0.80
C ILE A 89 4.46 10.92 0.45
N ILE A 90 5.58 10.74 -0.27
CA ILE A 90 6.50 11.84 -0.60
C ILE A 90 5.84 12.86 -1.53
N ARG A 91 5.14 12.38 -2.57
CA ARG A 91 4.52 13.24 -3.58
C ARG A 91 3.07 13.58 -3.29
N LYS A 92 2.54 13.17 -2.13
CA LYS A 92 1.12 13.34 -1.73
C LYS A 92 0.15 12.94 -2.86
N MET A 93 0.42 11.80 -3.50
CA MET A 93 -0.40 11.36 -4.64
C MET A 93 -1.81 10.96 -4.20
N PRO A 94 -2.86 11.38 -4.93
CA PRO A 94 -4.22 10.98 -4.61
C PRO A 94 -4.40 9.47 -4.88
N MET A 95 -5.30 8.84 -4.12
CA MET A 95 -5.63 7.42 -4.30
C MET A 95 -6.36 7.18 -5.63
N PHE A 96 -7.16 8.15 -6.07
CA PHE A 96 -7.96 8.14 -7.28
C PHE A 96 -8.11 9.59 -7.76
N MET A 97 -8.30 9.77 -9.06
CA MET A 97 -8.62 11.07 -9.65
C MET A 97 -9.99 11.02 -10.31
N ALA A 98 -10.76 12.12 -10.24
CA ALA A 98 -11.97 12.25 -11.04
C ALA A 98 -11.57 12.50 -12.50
N ASP A 99 -12.31 11.89 -13.45
CA ASP A 99 -12.09 12.12 -14.87
C ASP A 99 -12.28 13.61 -15.20
N ARG A 100 -11.35 14.16 -15.99
CA ARG A 100 -11.37 15.55 -16.45
C ARG A 100 -12.61 15.84 -17.31
N ASN A 101 -13.09 14.83 -18.03
CA ASN A 101 -14.24 14.96 -18.93
C ASN A 101 -15.57 14.58 -18.28
N ASP A 102 -15.57 13.80 -17.20
CA ASP A 102 -16.77 13.32 -16.52
C ASP A 102 -16.52 13.20 -15.00
N PRO A 103 -16.86 14.24 -14.21
CA PRO A 103 -16.58 14.28 -12.76
C PRO A 103 -17.22 13.14 -11.96
N SER A 104 -18.18 12.41 -12.54
CA SER A 104 -18.83 11.25 -11.93
C SER A 104 -17.98 9.97 -11.97
N LYS A 105 -16.94 9.92 -12.82
CA LYS A 105 -16.09 8.75 -13.00
C LYS A 105 -14.79 8.88 -12.23
N MET A 106 -14.51 7.88 -11.40
CA MET A 106 -13.24 7.76 -10.66
C MET A 106 -12.25 6.92 -11.46
N ILE A 107 -11.11 7.52 -11.80
CA ILE A 107 -9.98 6.91 -12.47
C ILE A 107 -8.98 6.43 -11.42
N PHE A 108 -8.76 5.12 -11.38
CA PHE A 108 -7.82 4.45 -10.47
C PHE A 108 -6.45 4.17 -11.11
N PHE A 109 -6.36 4.22 -12.45
CA PHE A 109 -5.15 3.97 -13.22
C PHE A 109 -4.87 5.15 -14.14
N TYR A 110 -3.66 5.71 -14.07
CA TYR A 110 -3.27 6.84 -14.89
C TYR A 110 -2.37 6.41 -16.05
N GLN A 111 -2.69 6.86 -17.26
CA GLN A 111 -1.91 6.57 -18.44
C GLN A 111 -0.75 7.59 -18.56
N GLY A 112 0.45 7.18 -18.15
CA GLY A 112 1.67 7.99 -18.23
C GLY A 112 2.78 7.49 -17.30
N SER A 113 4.04 7.47 -17.76
CA SER A 113 5.17 6.89 -17.03
C SER A 113 5.67 7.70 -15.84
N GLY A 114 5.28 8.98 -15.74
CA GLY A 114 5.79 9.91 -14.71
C GLY A 114 4.92 10.06 -13.46
N MET A 115 3.70 9.50 -13.45
CA MET A 115 2.77 9.61 -12.34
C MET A 115 2.17 8.24 -11.99
N GLN A 116 2.13 7.93 -10.70
CA GLN A 116 1.53 6.71 -10.19
C GLN A 116 0.46 7.08 -9.17
N LEU A 117 -0.76 6.59 -9.39
CA LEU A 117 -1.85 6.76 -8.43
C LEU A 117 -1.69 5.79 -7.26
N GLY A 118 -2.21 6.18 -6.10
CA GLY A 118 -2.11 5.34 -4.91
C GLY A 118 -2.78 3.98 -5.08
N ALA A 119 -4.00 3.95 -5.62
CA ALA A 119 -4.72 2.69 -5.89
C ALA A 119 -4.03 1.81 -6.93
N GLU A 120 -3.42 2.41 -7.96
CA GLU A 120 -2.64 1.69 -8.96
C GLU A 120 -1.44 0.99 -8.33
N GLY A 121 -0.66 1.71 -7.51
CA GLY A 121 0.48 1.12 -6.80
C GLY A 121 0.09 -0.01 -5.87
N PHE A 122 -0.99 0.15 -5.10
CA PHE A 122 -1.50 -0.92 -4.24
C PHE A 122 -2.01 -2.13 -5.04
N ALA A 123 -2.71 -1.91 -6.16
CA ALA A 123 -3.19 -3.01 -7.00
C ALA A 123 -2.04 -3.83 -7.60
N ILE A 124 -1.00 -3.16 -8.11
CA ILE A 124 0.18 -3.83 -8.68
C ILE A 124 0.99 -4.53 -7.57
N GLY A 125 1.23 -3.85 -6.44
CA GLY A 125 1.91 -4.43 -5.28
C GLY A 125 1.20 -5.66 -4.72
N PHE A 126 -0.14 -5.68 -4.79
CA PHE A 126 -0.95 -6.83 -4.38
C PHE A 126 -0.74 -8.03 -5.30
N LEU A 127 -0.71 -7.82 -6.61
CA LEU A 127 -0.42 -8.89 -7.59
C LEU A 127 0.96 -9.50 -7.33
N TYR A 128 1.99 -8.69 -7.11
CA TYR A 128 3.33 -9.19 -6.76
C TYR A 128 3.34 -9.99 -5.46
N THR A 129 2.62 -9.50 -4.45
CA THR A 129 2.57 -10.17 -3.14
C THR A 129 1.82 -11.50 -3.21
N ILE A 130 0.73 -11.60 -3.98
CA ILE A 130 0.03 -12.87 -4.22
C ILE A 130 0.97 -13.90 -4.84
N VAL A 131 1.71 -13.52 -5.89
CA VAL A 131 2.62 -14.46 -6.57
C VAL A 131 3.71 -14.94 -5.60
N GLY A 132 4.28 -14.04 -4.79
CA GLY A 132 5.26 -14.40 -3.76
C GLY A 132 4.69 -15.34 -2.68
N LEU A 133 3.48 -15.05 -2.19
CA LEU A 133 2.79 -15.90 -1.21
C LEU A 133 2.41 -17.27 -1.76
N LEU A 134 1.96 -17.33 -3.01
CA LEU A 134 1.67 -18.56 -3.72
C LEU A 134 2.92 -19.44 -3.87
N LEU A 135 4.06 -18.83 -4.19
CA LEU A 135 5.34 -19.54 -4.26
C LEU A 135 5.75 -20.08 -2.88
N ALA A 136 5.66 -19.26 -1.83
CA ALA A 136 5.96 -19.68 -0.46
C ALA A 136 5.02 -20.81 0.02
N PHE A 137 3.74 -20.74 -0.34
CA PHE A 137 2.75 -21.77 -0.04
C PHE A 137 3.08 -23.08 -0.78
N ALA A 138 3.45 -23.00 -2.05
CA ALA A 138 3.82 -24.16 -2.85
C ALA A 138 5.07 -24.88 -2.31
N THR A 139 6.04 -24.15 -1.76
CA THR A 139 7.28 -24.73 -1.22
C THR A 139 7.15 -25.22 0.21
N HIS A 140 6.45 -24.50 1.10
CA HIS A 140 6.42 -24.85 2.53
C HIS A 140 5.18 -25.64 2.97
N VAL A 141 4.02 -25.39 2.38
CA VAL A 141 2.75 -25.98 2.84
C VAL A 141 2.34 -27.14 1.95
N LEU A 142 2.37 -26.94 0.64
CA LEU A 142 1.88 -27.91 -0.33
C LEU A 142 2.69 -29.22 -0.33
N VAL A 143 3.98 -29.16 0.03
CA VAL A 143 4.86 -30.34 0.18
C VAL A 143 4.41 -31.26 1.33
N ARG A 144 3.66 -30.76 2.31
CA ARG A 144 3.16 -31.55 3.46
C ARG A 144 1.86 -32.30 3.14
N VAL A 145 1.25 -32.07 1.98
CA VAL A 145 -0.02 -32.70 1.58
C VAL A 145 0.24 -34.12 1.10
N LYS A 146 -0.36 -35.12 1.78
CA LYS A 146 -0.18 -36.54 1.43
C LYS A 146 -0.89 -36.96 0.14
N ASN A 147 -1.99 -36.29 -0.22
CA ASN A 147 -2.78 -36.64 -1.40
C ASN A 147 -2.19 -36.03 -2.68
N ARG A 148 -1.67 -36.90 -3.56
CA ARG A 148 -1.07 -36.51 -4.85
C ARG A 148 -2.03 -35.80 -5.79
N THR A 149 -3.31 -36.18 -5.80
CA THR A 149 -4.32 -35.57 -6.68
C THR A 149 -4.61 -34.15 -6.25
N THR A 150 -4.82 -33.92 -4.95
CA THR A 150 -4.99 -32.58 -4.38
C THR A 150 -3.74 -31.72 -4.60
N GLN A 151 -2.55 -32.29 -4.41
CA GLN A 151 -1.29 -31.57 -4.62
C GLN A 151 -1.14 -31.08 -6.07
N ARG A 152 -1.41 -31.95 -7.06
CA ARG A 152 -1.35 -31.59 -8.48
C ARG A 152 -2.39 -30.53 -8.85
N LEU A 153 -3.62 -30.66 -8.36
CA LEU A 153 -4.68 -29.69 -8.63
C LEU A 153 -4.31 -28.32 -8.08
N VAL A 154 -3.81 -28.26 -6.85
CA VAL A 154 -3.38 -27.00 -6.23
C VAL A 154 -2.17 -26.40 -6.95
N MET A 155 -1.20 -27.21 -7.42
CA MET A 155 -0.11 -26.70 -8.25
C MET A 155 -0.61 -26.11 -9.57
N LEU A 156 -1.55 -26.77 -10.25
CA LEU A 156 -2.14 -26.24 -11.50
C LEU A 156 -2.85 -24.91 -11.27
N VAL A 157 -3.64 -24.80 -10.20
CA VAL A 157 -4.29 -23.54 -9.81
C VAL A 157 -3.24 -22.46 -9.49
N THR A 158 -2.21 -22.81 -8.74
CA THR A 158 -1.12 -21.89 -8.37
C THR A 158 -0.41 -21.35 -9.61
N LEU A 159 -0.10 -22.23 -10.57
CA LEU A 159 0.54 -21.87 -11.83
C LEU A 159 -0.37 -20.99 -12.69
N PHE A 160 -1.65 -21.33 -12.78
CA PHE A 160 -2.63 -20.55 -13.53
C PHE A 160 -2.79 -19.13 -12.96
N VAL A 161 -2.96 -19.00 -11.64
CA VAL A 161 -3.10 -17.71 -10.96
C VAL A 161 -1.81 -16.89 -11.12
N SER A 162 -0.64 -17.51 -10.97
CA SER A 162 0.65 -16.84 -11.13
C SER A 162 0.83 -16.33 -12.56
N PHE A 163 0.54 -17.16 -13.56
CA PHE A 163 0.59 -16.77 -14.97
C PHE A 163 -0.39 -15.62 -15.27
N TRP A 164 -1.62 -15.70 -14.77
CA TRP A 164 -2.62 -14.66 -14.93
C TRP A 164 -2.18 -13.34 -14.30
N ALA A 165 -1.64 -13.38 -13.08
CA ALA A 165 -1.15 -12.19 -12.37
C ALA A 165 0.00 -11.53 -13.14
N VAL A 166 0.99 -12.29 -13.59
CA VAL A 166 2.12 -11.78 -14.38
C VAL A 166 1.62 -11.19 -15.70
N LYS A 167 0.72 -11.88 -16.41
CA LYS A 167 0.11 -11.35 -17.64
C LYS A 167 -0.59 -10.02 -17.40
N LYS A 168 -1.30 -9.86 -16.27
CA LYS A 168 -1.97 -8.61 -15.91
C LYS A 168 -0.98 -7.49 -15.63
N VAL A 169 0.08 -7.76 -14.88
CA VAL A 169 1.14 -6.77 -14.61
C VAL A 169 1.79 -6.31 -15.93
N VAL A 170 2.17 -7.25 -16.78
CA VAL A 170 2.76 -6.96 -18.10
C VAL A 170 1.82 -6.15 -18.99
N PHE A 171 0.53 -6.51 -19.02
CA PHE A 171 -0.46 -5.77 -19.79
C PHE A 171 -0.61 -4.33 -19.30
N LEU A 172 -0.67 -4.13 -17.97
CA LEU A 172 -0.77 -2.80 -17.37
C LEU A 172 0.48 -1.94 -17.62
N ASP A 173 1.65 -2.55 -17.56
CA ASP A 173 2.92 -1.88 -17.83
C ASP A 173 3.01 -1.41 -19.29
N ASN A 174 2.70 -2.31 -20.24
CA ASN A 174 2.66 -1.97 -21.67
C ASN A 174 1.62 -0.89 -21.97
N TRP A 175 0.44 -0.95 -21.33
CA TRP A 175 -0.61 0.05 -21.48
C TRP A 175 -0.17 1.43 -20.94
N LYS A 176 0.61 1.44 -19.85
CA LYS A 176 1.07 2.67 -19.19
C LYS A 176 2.26 3.33 -19.90
N THR A 177 3.22 2.53 -20.33
CA THR A 177 4.47 3.01 -20.96
C THR A 177 4.36 3.14 -22.48
N GLY A 178 3.39 2.46 -23.10
CA GLY A 178 3.34 2.29 -24.54
C GLY A 178 4.44 1.36 -25.07
N TYR A 179 5.18 0.69 -24.18
CA TYR A 179 6.26 -0.20 -24.55
C TYR A 179 5.71 -1.50 -25.14
N GLY A 180 6.14 -1.82 -26.36
CA GLY A 180 5.89 -3.10 -26.98
C GLY A 180 6.93 -4.12 -26.52
N ILE A 181 6.50 -5.21 -25.90
CA ILE A 181 7.41 -6.32 -25.60
C ILE A 181 7.78 -7.01 -26.90
N HIS A 182 8.98 -6.76 -27.38
CA HIS A 182 9.56 -7.47 -28.50
C HIS A 182 10.22 -8.75 -28.00
N ALA A 183 9.69 -9.90 -28.41
CA ALA A 183 10.36 -11.17 -28.20
C ALA A 183 11.57 -11.24 -29.14
N TYR A 184 12.76 -10.94 -28.62
CA TYR A 184 14.00 -11.21 -29.33
C TYR A 184 14.29 -12.70 -29.23
N TRP A 185 13.96 -13.43 -30.30
CA TRP A 185 14.44 -14.79 -30.45
C TRP A 185 15.92 -14.72 -30.83
N PRO A 186 16.83 -15.42 -30.11
CA PRO A 186 18.22 -15.47 -30.53
C PRO A 186 18.30 -16.20 -31.87
N SER A 187 18.39 -15.42 -32.95
CA SER A 187 18.67 -15.93 -34.28
C SER A 187 20.18 -16.13 -34.40
N ASN A 188 20.59 -17.38 -34.24
CA ASN A 188 21.94 -17.92 -34.40
C ASN A 188 22.86 -17.74 -33.18
N TRP A 189 23.24 -18.90 -32.63
CA TRP A 189 24.49 -19.13 -31.92
C TRP A 189 25.55 -19.59 -32.93
#